data_AF-A0A353VY83-F1
#
_entry.id   AF-A0A353VY83-F1
#
_cell.length_a   1.000
_cell.length_b   1.000
_cell.length_c   1.000
_cell.angle_alpha   90.00
_cell.angle_beta   90.00
_cell.angle_gamma   90.00
#
_symmetry.space_group_name_H-M   'P 1'
#
loop_
_entity.id
_entity.type
_entity.pdbx_description
1 polymer ?
#
loop_
_entity_poly.entity_id
_entity_poly.type
_entity_poly.pdbx_seq_one_letter_code
_entity_poly.pdbx_strand_id
1 'polypeptide(L)' 'MQLLRDSNIEPVIINYLNDPIQESELRSISKKLNLAPSAWVRKNEKDFKVNKIAKIIH' A
#
# COMPACT_ATOMS: atom_id res chain seq x y z
N MET A 1 -14.46 -5.33 -2.07
CA MET A 1 -14.78 -5.42 -3.51
C MET A 1 -16.27 -5.31 -3.78
N GLN A 2 -17.12 -6.04 -3.03
CA GLN A 2 -18.57 -6.00 -3.24
C GLN A 2 -19.14 -4.58 -3.05
N LEU A 3 -18.75 -3.87 -1.99
CA LEU A 3 -19.20 -2.48 -1.72
C LEU A 3 -19.05 -1.49 -2.90
N LEU A 4 -17.97 -1.57 -3.68
CA LEU A 4 -17.75 -0.68 -4.83
C LEU A 4 -18.69 -1.06 -5.97
N ARG A 5 -18.84 -2.36 -6.26
CA ARG A 5 -19.75 -2.88 -7.28
C ARG A 5 -21.22 -2.65 -6.93
N ASP A 6 -21.58 -2.79 -5.65
CA ASP A 6 -22.90 -2.45 -5.13
C ASP A 6 -23.21 -0.96 -5.30
N SER A 7 -22.17 -0.12 -5.34
CA SER A 7 -22.26 1.32 -5.66
C SER A 7 -22.13 1.61 -7.15
N ASN A 8 -22.23 0.59 -8.01
CA ASN A 8 -22.11 0.67 -9.47
C ASN A 8 -20.75 1.22 -9.96
N ILE A 9 -19.69 1.04 -9.16
CA ILE A 9 -18.30 1.39 -9.49
C ILE A 9 -17.53 0.11 -9.73
N GLU A 10 -17.09 -0.13 -10.97
CA GLU A 10 -16.18 -1.24 -11.26
C GLU A 10 -14.72 -0.80 -11.03
N PRO A 11 -14.02 -1.35 -10.03
CA PRO A 11 -12.64 -0.99 -9.75
C PRO A 11 -11.68 -1.65 -10.74
N VAL A 12 -10.60 -0.94 -11.07
CA VAL A 12 -9.43 -1.56 -11.71
C VAL A 12 -8.68 -2.38 -10.66
N ILE A 13 -8.52 -3.68 -10.91
CA ILE A 13 -7.83 -4.60 -10.02
C ILE A 13 -6.35 -4.68 -10.40
N ILE A 14 -5.47 -4.32 -9.47
CA ILE A 14 -4.01 -4.40 -9.64
C ILE A 14 -3.45 -5.41 -8.62
N ASN A 15 -2.76 -6.45 -9.11
CA ASN A 15 -2.07 -7.41 -8.25
C ASN A 15 -0.63 -6.95 -7.96
N TYR A 16 -0.48 -6.07 -6.97
CA TYR A 16 0.80 -5.44 -6.62
C TYR A 16 1.88 -6.41 -6.12
N LEU A 17 1.53 -7.67 -5.81
CA LEU A 17 2.52 -8.70 -5.43
C LEU A 17 3.22 -9.30 -6.65
N ASN A 18 2.55 -9.34 -7.80
CA ASN A 18 3.12 -9.85 -9.05
C ASN A 18 3.71 -8.72 -9.89
N ASP A 19 3.06 -7.55 -9.89
CA ASP A 19 3.47 -6.37 -10.65
C ASP A 19 3.69 -5.21 -9.67
N PRO A 20 4.93 -5.01 -9.17
CA PRO A 20 5.22 -4.00 -8.18
C PRO A 20 4.87 -2.59 -8.64
N ILE A 21 4.25 -1.83 -7.73
CA ILE A 21 3.87 -0.43 -7.96
C ILE A 21 5.14 0.44 -8.02
N GLN A 22 5.14 1.43 -8.92
CA GLN A 22 6.25 2.36 -9.09
C GLN A 22 6.35 3.34 -7.90
N GLU A 23 7.55 3.83 -7.59
CA GLU A 23 7.75 4.77 -6.47
C GLU A 23 6.89 6.04 -6.59
N SER A 24 6.76 6.57 -7.81
CA SER A 24 5.92 7.76 -8.10
C SER A 24 4.45 7.54 -7.73
N GLU A 25 3.94 6.34 -7.93
CA GLU A 25 2.57 5.95 -7.56
C GLU A 25 2.44 5.78 -6.05
N LEU A 26 3.43 5.17 -5.37
CA LEU A 26 3.43 5.08 -3.89
C LEU A 26 3.41 6.48 -3.25
N ARG A 27 4.15 7.44 -3.81
CA ARG A 27 4.12 8.86 -3.38
C ARG A 27 2.74 9.48 -3.61
N SER A 28 2.10 9.19 -4.74
CA SER A 28 0.74 9.65 -5.04
C SER A 28 -0.29 9.08 -4.05
N ILE A 29 -0.19 7.79 -3.72
CA ILE A 29 -1.04 7.12 -2.73
C ILE A 29 -0.88 7.76 -1.35
N SER A 30 0.35 7.99 -0.91
CA SER A 30 0.64 8.68 0.36
C SER A 30 -0.04 10.05 0.45
N LYS A 31 0.00 10.84 -0.63
CA LYS A 31 -0.69 12.14 -0.71
C LYS A 31 -2.22 11.99 -0.67
N LYS A 32 -2.79 11.05 -1.42
CA LYS A 32 -4.24 10.82 -1.48
C LYS A 32 -4.82 10.31 -0.16
N LEU A 33 -4.07 9.48 0.56
CA LEU A 33 -4.45 8.98 1.88
C LEU A 33 -4.21 10.01 2.99
N ASN A 34 -3.44 11.07 2.70
CA ASN A 34 -2.91 12.00 3.70
C ASN A 34 -2.17 11.25 4.84
N LEU A 35 -1.42 10.21 4.48
CA LEU A 35 -0.69 9.36 5.41
C LEU A 35 0.74 9.16 4.93
N ALA A 36 1.69 9.19 5.86
CA ALA A 36 3.07 8.83 5.59
C ALA A 36 3.19 7.33 5.23
N PRO A 37 4.16 6.92 4.39
CA PRO A 37 4.41 5.50 4.07
C PRO A 37 4.58 4.60 5.30
N SER A 38 5.16 5.13 6.39
CA SER A 38 5.33 4.40 7.66
C SER A 38 4.02 4.02 8.34
N ALA A 39 2.91 4.70 8.00
CA ALA A 39 1.59 4.45 8.59
C ALA A 39 0.87 3.25 7.95
N TRP A 40 1.16 2.91 6.69
CA TRP A 40 0.46 1.85 5.94
C TRP A 40 1.35 0.70 5.47
N VAL A 41 2.65 0.73 5.81
CA VAL A 41 3.54 -0.43 5.62
C VAL A 41 3.09 -1.62 6.49
N ARG A 42 3.14 -2.82 5.94
CA ARG A 42 2.74 -4.05 6.64
C ARG A 42 3.83 -4.50 7.63
N LYS A 43 3.68 -4.12 8.90
CA LYS A 43 4.67 -4.41 9.97
C LYS A 43 4.79 -5.89 10.36
N ASN A 44 3.78 -6.69 10.04
CA ASN A 44 3.74 -8.12 10.41
C ASN A 44 4.48 -9.04 9.43
N GLU A 45 4.82 -8.55 8.23
CA GLU A 45 5.50 -9.33 7.21
C GLU A 45 6.90 -9.76 7.65
N LYS A 46 7.32 -10.95 7.19
CA LYS A 46 8.65 -11.49 7.49
C LYS A 46 9.74 -10.53 7.04
N ASP A 47 9.62 -10.00 5.83
CA ASP A 47 10.62 -9.10 5.24
C ASP A 47 10.76 -7.80 6.02
N PHE A 48 9.66 -7.27 6.57
CA PHE A 48 9.69 -6.09 7.43
C PHE A 48 10.54 -6.32 8.69
N LYS A 49 10.38 -7.50 9.32
CA LYS A 49 11.10 -7.91 10.53
C LYS A 49 12.58 -8.20 10.24
N VAL A 50 12.86 -8.97 9.18
CA VAL A 50 14.22 -9.37 8.78
C VAL A 50 15.06 -8.14 8.44
N ASN A 51 14.50 -7.18 7.69
CA ASN A 51 15.19 -5.96 7.29
C ASN A 51 15.21 -4.88 8.39
N LYS A 52 14.66 -5.17 9.59
CA LYS A 52 14.63 -4.25 10.75
C LYS A 52 14.04 -2.87 10.40
N ILE A 53 13.06 -2.82 9.49
CA ILE A 53 12.48 -1.59 8.95
C ILE A 53 11.90 -0.69 10.05
N ALA A 54 11.37 -1.28 11.12
CA ALA A 54 10.90 -0.56 12.31
C ALA A 54 11.94 0.39 12.94
N LYS A 55 13.24 0.17 12.72
CA LYS A 55 14.30 1.05 13.22
C LYS A 55 14.61 2.24 12.31
N ILE A 56 14.11 2.19 11.07
CA ILE A 56 14.38 3.17 10.02
C ILE A 56 13.20 4.13 9.87
N ILE A 57 11.98 3.60 10.03
CA ILE A 57 10.76 4.38 9.90
C ILE A 57 10.39 5.02 11.24
N HIS A 58 9.91 6.27 11.19
CA HIS A 58 9.41 7.03 12.33
C HIS A 58 7.88 7.11 12.31
#